data_AF-A0A959JN39-F1
#
_entry.id   AF-A0A959JN39-F1
#
_cell.length_a   1.000
_cell.length_b   1.000
_cell.length_c   1.000
_cell.angle_alpha   90.00
_cell.angle_beta   90.00
_cell.angle_gamma   90.00
#
_symmetry.space_group_name_H-M   'P 1'
#
loop_
_entity.id
_entity.type
_entity.pdbx_description
1 polymer ?
#
loop_
_entity_poly.entity_id
_entity_poly.type
_entity_poly.pdbx_seq_one_letter_code
_entity_poly.pdbx_strand_id
1 'polypeptide(L)'
;MYKLIITCFVAGTIMVSTSSCGNDNAAATTEESTETTSTTENSATTTSTAAPGSEQAVMDVHDAAMTMNSELVNLSGSLMYALENNRNVAPETQKEMKMTISALDGAGEAMMNWMASYSVEGKSGEEKEAYLKSEMEKITAIKKQMEDAVAKGRELKGKLPKE
;
A
#
# COMPACT_ATOMS: atom_id res chain seq x y z
N MET A 1 -8.68 10.48 -44.61
CA MET A 1 -7.40 10.66 -45.34
C MET A 1 -6.30 10.72 -44.29
N TYR A 2 -5.51 9.65 -44.18
CA TYR A 2 -4.34 9.59 -43.31
C TYR A 2 -3.15 10.27 -43.99
N LYS A 3 -2.45 11.15 -43.28
CA LYS A 3 -1.03 11.53 -43.47
C LYS A 3 -0.57 12.16 -42.13
N LEU A 4 0.24 11.57 -41.25
CA LEU A 4 1.54 10.88 -41.35
C LEU A 4 2.72 11.83 -41.02
N ILE A 5 3.29 11.63 -39.81
CA ILE A 5 4.69 11.84 -39.33
C ILE A 5 5.12 13.32 -39.19
N ILE A 6 5.80 13.79 -38.14
CA ILE A 6 7.24 13.63 -37.82
C ILE A 6 7.48 14.20 -36.40
N THR A 7 7.73 13.38 -35.38
CA THR A 7 9.05 13.14 -34.74
C THR A 7 9.87 14.39 -34.36
N CYS A 8 9.90 14.72 -33.06
CA CYS A 8 11.09 15.30 -32.42
C CYS A 8 11.40 14.49 -31.17
N PHE A 9 12.32 13.55 -31.36
CA PHE A 9 12.89 12.67 -30.36
C PHE A 9 13.87 13.50 -29.51
N VAL A 10 13.55 13.70 -28.23
CA VAL A 10 14.43 14.39 -27.28
C VAL A 10 15.54 13.42 -26.89
N ALA A 11 16.71 13.58 -27.52
CA ALA A 11 17.94 12.89 -27.15
C ALA A 11 18.51 13.54 -25.89
N GLY A 12 18.21 12.95 -24.73
CA GLY A 12 18.81 13.33 -23.45
C GLY A 12 19.17 12.06 -22.70
N THR A 13 20.40 11.58 -22.88
CA THR A 13 20.94 10.49 -22.07
C THR A 13 22.15 10.97 -21.30
N ILE A 14 22.03 10.76 -20.00
CA ILE A 14 22.80 11.24 -18.87
C ILE A 14 24.11 10.46 -18.74
N MET A 15 25.13 11.19 -18.32
CA MET A 15 26.49 10.76 -17.98
C MET A 15 26.48 9.77 -16.80
N VAL A 16 27.02 8.58 -17.00
CA VAL A 16 27.29 7.58 -15.96
C VAL A 16 28.62 7.90 -15.27
N SER A 17 28.60 8.03 -13.95
CA SER A 17 29.80 8.02 -13.11
C SER A 17 29.64 6.95 -12.04
N THR A 18 30.42 5.88 -12.17
CA THR A 18 30.58 4.82 -11.17
C THR A 18 31.68 5.22 -10.18
N SER A 19 31.35 5.31 -8.90
CA SER A 19 32.34 5.42 -7.81
C SER A 19 32.25 4.18 -6.95
N SER A 20 33.26 3.32 -7.09
CA SER A 20 33.53 2.13 -6.30
C SER A 20 34.48 2.48 -5.16
N CYS A 21 34.06 2.28 -3.91
CA CYS A 21 34.90 2.05 -2.72
C CYS A 21 34.04 1.14 -1.80
N GLY A 22 34.39 -0.08 -1.41
CA GLY A 22 35.72 -0.67 -1.25
C GLY A 22 36.30 -0.28 0.10
N ASN A 23 35.81 -0.86 1.20
CA ASN A 23 36.47 -0.79 2.50
C ASN A 23 36.26 -2.09 3.28
N ASP A 24 37.18 -3.03 3.05
CA ASP A 24 37.49 -4.13 3.94
C ASP A 24 38.17 -3.58 5.19
N ASN A 25 37.65 -3.89 6.39
CA ASN A 25 38.51 -4.11 7.55
C ASN A 25 37.80 -4.73 8.76
N ALA A 26 38.59 -5.57 9.44
CA ALA A 26 38.46 -6.17 10.77
C ALA A 26 37.47 -7.35 10.91
N ALA A 27 37.92 -8.61 11.01
CA ALA A 27 38.63 -9.21 12.16
C ALA A 27 37.83 -9.09 13.46
N ALA A 28 37.67 -10.06 14.32
CA ALA A 28 37.92 -11.50 14.38
C ALA A 28 37.27 -11.92 15.71
N THR A 29 37.04 -13.22 15.91
CA THR A 29 36.93 -13.90 17.23
C THR A 29 35.71 -13.52 18.10
N THR A 30 35.13 -14.33 18.98
CA THR A 30 35.19 -15.74 19.39
C THR A 30 34.22 -15.82 20.57
N GLU A 31 33.41 -16.89 20.65
CA GLU A 31 32.79 -17.42 21.90
C GLU A 31 31.82 -16.46 22.64
N GLU A 32 30.90 -16.85 23.52
CA GLU A 32 30.42 -18.08 24.11
C GLU A 32 29.22 -17.66 25.00
N SER A 33 28.31 -18.61 25.25
CA SER A 33 27.44 -18.73 26.43
C SER A 33 26.17 -17.86 26.61
N THR A 34 25.12 -18.66 26.88
CA THR A 34 24.13 -18.55 27.97
C THR A 34 23.06 -17.47 27.90
N GLU A 35 21.85 -17.94 27.59
CA GLU A 35 20.72 -18.00 28.53
C GLU A 35 20.62 -16.86 29.54
N THR A 36 19.58 -16.03 29.42
CA THR A 36 18.77 -15.58 30.56
C THR A 36 17.39 -15.11 30.09
N THR A 37 16.39 -15.83 30.58
CA THR A 37 14.98 -15.48 30.74
C THR A 37 14.78 -14.17 31.50
N SER A 38 14.12 -13.17 30.92
CA SER A 38 13.29 -12.11 31.56
C SER A 38 12.78 -11.21 30.41
N THR A 39 11.57 -10.67 30.31
CA THR A 39 10.51 -10.35 31.26
C THR A 39 9.23 -10.09 30.46
N THR A 40 8.12 -10.55 31.00
CA THR A 40 6.75 -10.13 30.70
C THR A 40 6.59 -8.61 30.75
N GLU A 41 6.27 -7.97 29.63
CA GLU A 41 5.65 -6.64 29.64
C GLU A 41 4.36 -6.65 28.80
N ASN A 42 3.30 -7.03 29.50
CA ASN A 42 1.99 -6.39 29.49
C ASN A 42 1.71 -5.44 28.30
N SER A 43 1.42 -5.99 27.12
CA SER A 43 0.70 -5.27 26.06
C SER A 43 -0.76 -5.16 26.48
N ALA A 44 -1.01 -4.26 27.43
CA ALA A 44 -2.33 -3.79 27.75
C ALA A 44 -2.88 -3.15 26.49
N THR A 45 -3.74 -3.91 25.82
CA THR A 45 -4.75 -3.43 24.89
C THR A 45 -5.46 -2.27 25.57
N THR A 46 -4.97 -1.07 25.32
CA THR A 46 -5.62 0.15 25.77
C THR A 46 -6.70 0.37 24.75
N THR A 47 -7.89 -0.16 25.04
CA THR A 47 -9.14 0.22 24.40
C THR A 47 -9.36 1.70 24.72
N SER A 48 -8.63 2.56 24.01
CA SER A 48 -8.81 4.00 24.06
C SER A 48 -10.08 4.27 23.27
N THR A 49 -11.16 4.59 23.98
CA THR A 49 -12.30 5.27 23.36
C THR A 49 -11.83 6.68 23.02
N ALA A 50 -11.03 6.78 21.96
CA ALA A 50 -10.50 8.04 21.48
C ALA A 50 -11.65 8.85 20.90
N ALA A 51 -11.75 10.13 21.25
CA ALA A 51 -12.77 11.00 20.68
C ALA A 51 -12.63 11.01 19.14
N PRO A 52 -13.76 10.97 18.39
CA PRO A 52 -13.71 11.05 16.94
C PRO A 52 -13.03 12.36 16.51
N GLY A 53 -11.98 12.26 15.69
CA GLY A 53 -11.17 13.41 15.25
C GLY A 53 -9.91 13.65 16.07
N SER A 54 -9.56 12.77 17.02
CA SER A 54 -8.22 12.74 17.60
C SER A 54 -7.21 12.08 16.66
N GLU A 55 -5.93 12.40 16.86
CA GLU A 55 -4.82 11.80 16.09
C GLU A 55 -4.80 10.27 16.23
N GLN A 56 -5.04 9.76 17.44
CA GLN A 56 -5.17 8.32 17.66
C GLN A 56 -6.32 7.72 16.84
N ALA A 57 -7.50 8.36 16.83
CA ALA A 57 -8.62 7.85 16.07
C ALA A 57 -8.32 7.81 14.55
N VAL A 58 -7.60 8.80 14.02
CA VAL A 58 -7.17 8.80 12.61
C VAL A 58 -6.23 7.61 12.35
N MET A 59 -5.28 7.38 13.26
CA MET A 59 -4.33 6.27 13.16
C MET A 59 -4.99 4.90 13.32
N ASP A 60 -6.01 4.76 14.15
CA ASP A 60 -6.76 3.51 14.31
C ASP A 60 -7.42 3.10 12.98
N VAL A 61 -7.95 4.07 12.22
CA VAL A 61 -8.52 3.80 10.89
C VAL A 61 -7.43 3.47 9.88
N HIS A 62 -6.28 4.15 9.95
CA HIS A 62 -5.10 3.82 9.15
C HIS A 62 -4.64 2.38 9.37
N ASP A 63 -4.48 1.96 10.63
CA ASP A 63 -4.00 0.61 10.98
C ASP A 63 -5.00 -0.45 10.52
N ALA A 64 -6.29 -0.19 10.72
CA ALA A 64 -7.35 -1.06 10.20
C ALA A 64 -7.27 -1.18 8.67
N ALA A 65 -7.03 -0.08 7.95
CA ALA A 65 -6.86 -0.08 6.50
C ALA A 65 -5.62 -0.88 6.06
N MET A 66 -4.50 -0.74 6.78
CA MET A 66 -3.24 -1.44 6.48
C MET A 66 -3.37 -2.97 6.56
N THR A 67 -4.26 -3.51 7.40
CA THR A 67 -4.51 -4.96 7.44
C THR A 67 -4.96 -5.55 6.10
N MET A 68 -5.60 -4.72 5.26
CA MET A 68 -6.10 -5.14 3.94
C MET A 68 -5.05 -5.01 2.83
N ASN A 69 -3.94 -4.31 3.06
CA ASN A 69 -2.97 -4.02 2.02
C ASN A 69 -2.33 -5.29 1.44
N SER A 70 -1.98 -6.26 2.30
CA SER A 70 -1.46 -7.56 1.84
C SER A 70 -2.48 -8.28 0.94
N GLU A 71 -3.76 -8.20 1.27
CA GLU A 71 -4.81 -8.82 0.49
C GLU A 71 -5.03 -8.13 -0.86
N LEU A 72 -4.97 -6.80 -0.92
CA LEU A 72 -5.01 -6.05 -2.18
C LEU A 72 -3.96 -6.55 -3.17
N VAL A 73 -2.69 -6.61 -2.72
CA VAL A 73 -1.56 -7.05 -3.52
C VAL A 73 -1.74 -8.50 -3.99
N ASN A 74 -2.17 -9.39 -3.08
CA ASN A 74 -2.39 -10.79 -3.41
C ASN A 74 -3.53 -11.00 -4.41
N LEU A 75 -4.63 -10.26 -4.29
CA LEU A 75 -5.76 -10.30 -5.22
C LEU A 75 -5.36 -9.74 -6.59
N SER A 76 -4.68 -8.59 -6.62
CA SER A 76 -4.18 -7.97 -7.84
C SER A 76 -3.28 -8.93 -8.61
N GLY A 77 -2.28 -9.52 -7.93
CA GLY A 77 -1.39 -10.52 -8.51
C GLY A 77 -2.11 -11.79 -8.98
N SER A 78 -3.08 -12.30 -8.20
CA SER A 78 -3.87 -13.48 -8.59
C SER A 78 -4.67 -13.23 -9.88
N LEU A 79 -5.32 -12.06 -9.98
CA LEU A 79 -6.11 -11.70 -11.15
C LEU A 79 -5.22 -11.45 -12.37
N MET A 80 -4.06 -10.81 -12.17
CA MET A 80 -3.09 -10.58 -13.25
C MET A 80 -2.54 -11.91 -13.78
N TYR A 81 -2.17 -12.83 -12.89
CA TYR A 81 -1.74 -14.17 -13.27
C TYR A 81 -2.82 -14.90 -14.08
N ALA A 82 -4.08 -14.82 -13.65
CA ALA A 82 -5.18 -15.45 -14.38
C ALA A 82 -5.42 -14.80 -15.76
N LEU A 83 -5.25 -13.47 -15.91
CA LEU A 83 -5.33 -12.81 -17.22
C LEU A 83 -4.24 -13.30 -18.19
N GLU A 84 -3.03 -13.54 -17.67
CA GLU A 84 -1.88 -13.94 -18.48
C GLU A 84 -1.93 -15.42 -18.88
N ASN A 85 -2.46 -16.28 -18.01
CA ASN A 85 -2.36 -17.74 -18.16
C ASN A 85 -3.67 -18.42 -18.56
N ASN A 86 -4.85 -17.86 -18.25
CA ASN A 86 -6.12 -18.50 -18.55
C ASN A 86 -6.74 -18.00 -19.86
N ARG A 87 -6.56 -18.77 -20.95
CA ARG A 87 -7.13 -18.46 -22.26
C ARG A 87 -8.66 -18.62 -22.36
N ASN A 88 -9.31 -19.18 -21.35
CA ASN A 88 -10.74 -19.54 -21.39
C ASN A 88 -11.65 -18.55 -20.63
N VAL A 89 -11.13 -17.39 -20.25
CA VAL A 89 -11.91 -16.33 -19.59
C VAL A 89 -12.62 -15.48 -20.66
N ALA A 90 -13.92 -15.27 -20.50
CA ALA A 90 -14.71 -14.45 -21.43
C ALA A 90 -14.17 -13.00 -21.51
N PRO A 91 -14.21 -12.33 -22.68
CA PRO A 91 -13.68 -10.98 -22.85
C PRO A 91 -14.21 -9.94 -21.85
N GLU A 92 -15.49 -10.01 -21.51
CA GLU A 92 -16.09 -9.11 -20.51
C GLU A 92 -15.52 -9.36 -19.11
N THR A 93 -15.32 -10.62 -18.71
CA THR A 93 -14.67 -10.96 -17.45
C THR A 93 -13.22 -10.49 -17.43
N GLN A 94 -12.49 -10.59 -18.55
CA GLN A 94 -11.13 -10.04 -18.63
C GLN A 94 -11.11 -8.52 -18.44
N LYS A 95 -12.09 -7.81 -18.99
CA LYS A 95 -12.25 -6.37 -18.79
C LYS A 95 -12.54 -6.03 -17.32
N GLU A 96 -13.47 -6.76 -16.70
CA GLU A 96 -13.77 -6.60 -15.26
C GLU A 96 -12.54 -6.86 -14.39
N MET A 97 -11.73 -7.87 -14.73
CA MET A 97 -10.48 -8.16 -14.02
C MET A 97 -9.49 -7.00 -14.14
N LYS A 98 -9.26 -6.45 -15.34
CA LYS A 98 -8.37 -5.30 -15.54
C LYS A 98 -8.82 -4.07 -14.75
N MET A 99 -10.13 -3.78 -14.76
CA MET A 99 -10.69 -2.69 -13.97
C MET A 99 -10.51 -2.92 -12.47
N THR A 100 -10.69 -4.16 -12.01
CA THR A 100 -10.54 -4.51 -10.60
C THR A 100 -9.09 -4.48 -10.15
N ILE A 101 -8.14 -4.94 -10.98
CA ILE A 101 -6.70 -4.79 -10.72
C ILE A 101 -6.35 -3.32 -10.54
N SER A 102 -6.77 -2.45 -11.47
CA SER A 102 -6.54 -1.01 -11.36
C SER A 102 -7.15 -0.40 -10.10
N ALA A 103 -8.31 -0.90 -9.64
CA ALA A 103 -8.95 -0.44 -8.41
C ALA A 103 -8.21 -0.92 -7.16
N LEU A 104 -7.72 -2.16 -7.15
CA LEU A 104 -6.93 -2.73 -6.06
C LEU A 104 -5.61 -1.97 -5.89
N ASP A 105 -4.88 -1.77 -6.99
CA ASP A 105 -3.60 -1.06 -6.99
C ASP A 105 -3.80 0.41 -6.61
N GLY A 106 -4.80 1.07 -7.20
CA GLY A 106 -5.11 2.47 -6.90
C GLY A 106 -5.57 2.70 -5.46
N ALA A 107 -6.24 1.73 -4.82
CA ALA A 107 -6.60 1.82 -3.40
C ALA A 107 -5.36 1.72 -2.49
N GLY A 108 -4.43 0.81 -2.80
CA GLY A 108 -3.16 0.70 -2.08
C GLY A 108 -2.29 1.96 -2.25
N GLU A 109 -2.22 2.49 -3.47
CA GLU A 109 -1.48 3.73 -3.76
C GLU A 109 -2.12 4.94 -3.05
N ALA A 110 -3.45 5.04 -3.00
CA ALA A 110 -4.13 6.11 -2.26
C ALA A 110 -3.76 6.11 -0.78
N MET A 111 -3.67 4.92 -0.17
CA MET A 111 -3.23 4.76 1.22
C MET A 111 -1.76 5.20 1.43
N MET A 112 -0.87 4.82 0.51
CA MET A 112 0.54 5.24 0.56
C MET A 112 0.70 6.75 0.37
N ASN A 113 -0.02 7.35 -0.57
CA ASN A 113 0.00 8.78 -0.83
C ASN A 113 -0.57 9.57 0.35
N TRP A 114 -1.61 9.05 1.00
CA TRP A 114 -2.13 9.63 2.23
C TRP A 114 -1.08 9.60 3.34
N MET A 115 -0.43 8.46 3.59
CA MET A 115 0.65 8.37 4.59
C MET A 115 1.80 9.33 4.30
N ALA A 116 2.18 9.50 3.03
CA ALA A 116 3.26 10.40 2.64
C ALA A 116 2.91 11.89 2.83
N SER A 117 1.62 12.24 2.83
CA SER A 117 1.14 13.61 2.94
C SER A 117 0.61 13.96 4.33
N TYR A 118 0.32 12.97 5.16
CA TYR A 118 -0.16 13.16 6.52
C TYR A 118 0.92 13.80 7.41
N SER A 119 0.62 14.97 7.99
CA SER A 119 1.51 15.61 8.96
C SER A 119 0.75 16.55 9.89
N VAL A 120 0.84 16.27 11.18
CA VAL A 120 0.33 17.13 12.27
C VAL A 120 1.36 18.15 12.76
N GLU A 121 2.59 18.10 12.23
CA GLU A 121 3.66 19.00 12.66
C GLU A 121 3.30 20.46 12.39
N GLY A 122 3.65 21.32 13.36
CA GLY A 122 3.38 22.76 13.30
C GLY A 122 1.92 23.17 13.54
N LYS A 123 0.98 22.23 13.67
CA LYS A 123 -0.45 22.53 13.88
C LYS A 123 -0.81 22.46 15.37
N SER A 124 -1.67 23.37 15.84
CA SER A 124 -2.12 23.39 17.24
C SER A 124 -3.54 23.93 17.41
N GLY A 125 -4.16 23.65 18.55
CA GLY A 125 -5.52 24.12 18.87
C GLY A 125 -6.54 23.77 17.79
N GLU A 126 -7.36 24.76 17.43
CA GLU A 126 -8.44 24.63 16.44
C GLU A 126 -7.94 24.24 15.04
N GLU A 127 -6.73 24.67 14.64
CA GLU A 127 -6.13 24.28 13.35
C GLU A 127 -5.87 22.77 13.31
N LYS A 128 -5.31 22.22 14.40
CA LYS A 128 -5.03 20.78 14.50
C LYS A 128 -6.34 19.99 14.48
N GLU A 129 -7.36 20.45 15.19
CA GLU A 129 -8.68 19.78 15.23
C GLU A 129 -9.36 19.76 13.85
N ALA A 130 -9.36 20.90 13.14
CA ALA A 130 -9.92 20.98 11.80
C ALA A 130 -9.17 20.09 10.80
N TYR A 131 -7.83 20.07 10.88
CA TYR A 131 -6.99 19.20 10.06
C TYR A 131 -7.30 17.72 10.32
N LEU A 132 -7.29 17.27 11.58
CA LEU A 132 -7.55 15.89 11.95
C LEU A 132 -8.95 15.42 11.54
N LYS A 133 -9.95 16.30 11.62
CA LYS A 133 -11.30 16.00 11.11
C LYS A 133 -11.28 15.77 9.59
N SER A 134 -10.56 16.59 8.83
CA SER A 134 -10.42 16.39 7.38
C SER A 134 -9.66 15.10 7.06
N GLU A 135 -8.59 14.80 7.79
CA GLU A 135 -7.83 13.57 7.59
C GLU A 135 -8.65 12.33 7.94
N MET A 136 -9.49 12.40 8.98
CA MET A 136 -10.44 11.35 9.34
C MET A 136 -11.40 11.01 8.19
N GLU A 137 -11.95 12.03 7.51
CA GLU A 137 -12.82 11.84 6.36
C GLU A 137 -12.07 11.17 5.19
N LYS A 138 -10.85 11.61 4.90
CA LYS A 138 -10.00 11.05 3.84
C LYS A 138 -9.64 9.60 4.12
N ILE A 139 -9.13 9.29 5.30
CA ILE A 139 -8.69 7.92 5.64
C ILE A 139 -9.87 6.95 5.70
N THR A 140 -11.05 7.42 6.14
CA THR A 140 -12.28 6.63 6.10
C THR A 140 -12.71 6.33 4.66
N ALA A 141 -12.61 7.31 3.76
CA ALA A 141 -12.91 7.11 2.34
C ALA A 141 -11.92 6.13 1.67
N ILE A 142 -10.62 6.25 1.97
CA ILE A 142 -9.58 5.32 1.49
C ILE A 142 -9.86 3.91 2.00
N LYS A 143 -10.13 3.74 3.30
CA LYS A 143 -10.47 2.44 3.89
C LYS A 143 -11.65 1.80 3.16
N LYS A 144 -12.71 2.56 2.91
CA LYS A 144 -13.87 2.07 2.15
C LYS A 144 -13.51 1.67 0.72
N GLN A 145 -12.69 2.47 0.04
CA GLN A 145 -12.20 2.14 -1.30
C GLN A 145 -11.43 0.81 -1.31
N MET A 146 -10.60 0.56 -0.29
CA MET A 146 -9.89 -0.71 -0.13
C MET A 146 -10.87 -1.87 0.10
N GLU A 147 -11.86 -1.70 0.99
CA GLU A 147 -12.89 -2.72 1.26
C GLU A 147 -13.67 -3.10 0.00
N ASP A 148 -14.13 -2.10 -0.76
CA ASP A 148 -14.88 -2.29 -2.00
C ASP A 148 -14.02 -3.00 -3.06
N ALA A 149 -12.75 -2.61 -3.20
CA ALA A 149 -11.81 -3.24 -4.14
C ALA A 149 -11.52 -4.69 -3.76
N VAL A 150 -11.26 -4.99 -2.47
CA VAL A 150 -11.06 -6.36 -1.97
C VAL A 150 -12.29 -7.20 -2.20
N ALA A 151 -13.49 -6.69 -1.87
CA ALA A 151 -14.74 -7.42 -2.07
C ALA A 151 -14.93 -7.80 -3.54
N LYS A 152 -14.67 -6.86 -4.47
CA LYS A 152 -14.75 -7.13 -5.91
C LYS A 152 -13.69 -8.11 -6.39
N GLY A 153 -12.46 -7.99 -5.89
CA GLY A 153 -11.37 -8.90 -6.21
C GLY A 153 -11.67 -10.34 -5.77
N ARG A 154 -12.21 -10.52 -4.56
CA ARG A 154 -12.67 -11.84 -4.06
C ARG A 154 -13.77 -12.42 -4.92
N GLU A 155 -14.78 -11.60 -5.28
CA GLU A 155 -15.89 -12.03 -6.14
C GLU A 155 -15.37 -12.55 -7.48
N LEU A 156 -14.48 -11.80 -8.14
CA LEU A 156 -13.91 -12.21 -9.42
C LEU A 156 -13.03 -13.44 -9.30
N LYS A 157 -12.15 -13.51 -8.29
CA LYS A 157 -11.31 -14.68 -8.04
C LYS A 157 -12.14 -15.95 -7.83
N GLY A 158 -13.29 -15.86 -7.16
CA GLY A 158 -14.21 -16.98 -6.97
C GLY A 158 -14.91 -17.47 -8.24
N LYS A 159 -15.02 -16.62 -9.27
CA LYS A 159 -15.60 -16.97 -10.59
C LYS A 159 -14.58 -17.58 -11.54
N LEU A 160 -13.28 -17.48 -11.24
CA LEU A 160 -12.25 -18.06 -12.08
C LEU A 160 -12.32 -19.59 -12.03
N PRO A 161 -12.08 -20.28 -13.15
CA PRO A 161 -11.94 -21.72 -13.14
C PRO A 161 -10.79 -22.09 -12.20
N LYS A 162 -11.03 -23.05 -11.31
CA LYS A 162 -9.98 -23.61 -10.46
C LYS A 162 -9.07 -24.44 -11.35
N GLU A 163 -7.76 -24.17 -11.27
CA GLU A 163 -6.73 -25.02 -11.88
C GLU A 163 -6.71 -26.42 -11.26
#